data_AF-A0A7J2LK53-F1
#
_entry.id   AF-A0A7J2LK53-F1
#
_cell.length_a   1.000
_cell.length_b   1.000
_cell.length_c   1.000
_cell.angle_alpha   90.00
_cell.angle_beta   90.00
_cell.angle_gamma   90.00
#
_symmetry.space_group_name_H-M   'P 1'
#
loop_
_entity.id
_entity.type
_entity.pdbx_description
1 polymer ?
#
loop_
_entity_poly.entity_id
_entity_poly.type
_entity_poly.pdbx_seq_one_letter_code
_entity_poly.pdbx_strand_id
1 'polypeptide(L)'
;MPFGLITGTKWEILQLLAKKRQSPSELAKKLKTTIANVSSQLRLLETAGLIKSEKVRLGKGKPRTVYSLADRFAFIVLLADGVAKAERIRLTADQLKVLKKWLRA
;
A
#
# COMPACT_ATOMS: atom_id res chain seq x y z
N MET A 1 -10.06 6.61 -10.36
CA MET A 1 -10.21 7.38 -9.09
C MET A 1 -9.54 6.61 -7.95
N PRO A 2 -8.63 7.24 -7.18
CA PRO A 2 -7.85 6.56 -6.13
C PRO A 2 -8.70 6.07 -4.94
N PHE A 3 -9.86 6.68 -4.71
CA PHE A 3 -10.70 6.41 -3.53
C PHE A 3 -11.20 4.96 -3.41
N GLY A 4 -11.41 4.23 -4.51
CA GLY A 4 -11.81 2.83 -4.45
C GLY A 4 -10.73 1.90 -3.86
N LEU A 5 -9.46 2.32 -3.90
CA LEU A 5 -8.31 1.53 -3.44
C LEU A 5 -7.78 1.97 -2.07
N ILE A 6 -8.18 3.14 -1.58
CA ILE A 6 -7.70 3.75 -0.32
C ILE A 6 -8.86 3.80 0.69
N THR A 7 -9.59 2.69 0.82
CA THR A 7 -10.71 2.55 1.76
C THR A 7 -10.77 1.15 2.34
N GLY A 8 -11.36 1.04 3.54
CA GLY A 8 -11.57 -0.22 4.25
C GLY A 8 -10.30 -1.06 4.39
N THR A 9 -10.43 -2.37 4.20
CA THR A 9 -9.34 -3.35 4.38
C THR A 9 -8.12 -3.07 3.50
N LYS A 10 -8.31 -2.50 2.30
CA LYS A 10 -7.18 -2.15 1.41
C LYS A 10 -6.31 -1.06 2.02
N TRP A 11 -6.93 -0.06 2.64
CA TRP A 11 -6.21 0.99 3.34
C TRP A 11 -5.44 0.44 4.53
N GLU A 12 -6.07 -0.42 5.33
CA GLU A 12 -5.41 -1.06 6.48
C GLU A 12 -4.21 -1.92 6.05
N ILE A 13 -4.33 -2.66 4.95
CA ILE A 13 -3.21 -3.41 4.36
C ILE A 13 -2.08 -2.45 3.97
N LEU A 14 -2.38 -1.36 3.26
CA LEU A 14 -1.37 -0.36 2.86
C LEU A 14 -0.66 0.24 4.08
N GLN A 15 -1.39 0.57 5.15
CA GLN A 15 -0.81 1.06 6.40
C GLN A 15 0.12 0.04 7.06
N LEU A 16 -0.26 -1.25 7.06
CA LEU A 16 0.59 -2.32 7.59
C LEU A 16 1.85 -2.52 6.75
N LEU A 17 1.73 -2.46 5.43
CA LEU A 17 2.84 -2.63 4.48
C LEU A 17 3.78 -1.41 4.44
N ALA A 18 3.29 -0.22 4.74
CA ALA A 18 4.11 0.99 4.90
C ALA A 18 5.09 0.86 6.07
N LYS A 19 4.75 0.09 7.11
CA LYS A 19 5.62 -0.15 8.28
C LYS A 19 6.67 -1.22 8.02
N LYS A 20 6.28 -2.32 7.37
CA LYS A 20 7.18 -3.42 7.02
C LYS A 20 6.55 -4.34 5.98
N ARG A 21 7.39 -5.05 5.21
CA ARG A 21 6.95 -6.15 4.35
C ARG A 21 6.29 -7.27 5.17
N GLN A 22 5.21 -7.85 4.67
CA GLN A 22 4.42 -8.87 5.37
C GLN A 22 3.86 -9.91 4.42
N SER A 23 3.72 -11.14 4.92
CA SER A 23 3.04 -12.23 4.23
C SER A 23 1.50 -12.14 4.36
N PRO A 24 0.74 -12.81 3.47
CA PRO A 24 -0.72 -12.87 3.57
C PRO A 24 -1.23 -13.39 4.93
N SER A 25 -0.54 -14.37 5.52
CA SER A 25 -0.92 -14.93 6.82
C SER A 25 -0.69 -13.96 7.98
N GLU A 26 0.40 -13.19 7.96
CA GLU A 26 0.64 -12.13 8.95
C GLU A 26 -0.41 -11.02 8.87
N LEU A 27 -0.74 -10.59 7.65
CA LEU A 27 -1.78 -9.59 7.41
C LEU A 27 -3.15 -10.09 7.87
N ALA A 28 -3.51 -11.34 7.53
CA ALA A 28 -4.77 -11.96 7.96
C ALA A 28 -4.91 -12.01 9.48
N LYS A 29 -3.83 -12.38 10.19
CA LYS A 29 -3.79 -12.40 11.65
C LYS A 29 -4.02 -11.01 12.26
N LYS A 30 -3.39 -9.97 11.70
CA LYS A 30 -3.52 -8.59 12.21
C LYS A 30 -4.89 -7.98 11.94
N LEU A 31 -5.44 -8.24 10.75
CA LEU A 31 -6.73 -7.72 10.31
C LEU A 31 -7.91 -8.57 10.79
N LYS A 32 -7.65 -9.64 11.56
CA LYS A 32 -8.65 -10.58 12.08
C LYS A 32 -9.60 -11.08 10.97
N THR A 33 -9.03 -11.45 9.83
CA THR A 33 -9.78 -11.90 8.66
C THR A 33 -9.12 -13.14 8.02
N THR A 34 -9.72 -13.70 6.98
CA THR A 34 -9.20 -14.90 6.32
C THR A 34 -8.06 -14.58 5.36
N ILE A 35 -7.17 -15.55 5.16
CA ILE A 35 -6.08 -15.46 4.17
C ILE A 35 -6.65 -15.28 2.76
N ALA A 36 -7.79 -15.91 2.45
CA ALA A 36 -8.46 -15.78 1.16
C ALA A 36 -8.91 -14.33 0.90
N ASN A 37 -9.53 -13.68 1.88
CA ASN A 37 -9.93 -12.28 1.78
C ASN A 37 -8.71 -11.37 1.58
N VAL A 38 -7.67 -11.53 2.41
CA VAL A 38 -6.42 -10.76 2.27
C VAL A 38 -5.79 -10.97 0.89
N SER A 39 -5.73 -12.20 0.41
CA SER A 39 -5.13 -12.52 -0.90
C SER A 39 -5.88 -11.86 -2.05
N SER A 40 -7.22 -11.80 -1.97
CA SER A 40 -8.05 -11.07 -2.94
C SER A 40 -7.71 -9.58 -2.96
N GLN A 41 -7.64 -8.94 -1.78
CA GLN A 41 -7.31 -7.52 -1.68
C GLN A 41 -5.86 -7.23 -2.12
N LEU A 42 -4.90 -8.10 -1.80
CA LEU A 42 -3.51 -7.97 -2.24
C LEU A 42 -3.41 -8.02 -3.76
N ARG A 43 -4.14 -8.94 -4.43
CA ARG A 43 -4.17 -9.01 -5.89
C ARG A 43 -4.69 -7.71 -6.51
N LEU A 44 -5.74 -7.11 -5.95
CA LEU A 44 -6.26 -5.83 -6.43
C LEU A 44 -5.23 -4.70 -6.27
N LEU A 45 -4.56 -4.63 -5.12
CA LEU A 45 -3.52 -3.63 -4.84
C LEU A 45 -2.27 -3.80 -5.71
N GLU A 46 -1.89 -5.04 -6.01
CA GLU A 46 -0.75 -5.36 -6.87
C GLU A 46 -1.05 -5.05 -8.33
N THR A 47 -2.24 -5.40 -8.84
CA THR A 47 -2.69 -5.00 -10.18
C THR A 47 -2.75 -3.48 -10.32
N ALA A 48 -3.11 -2.76 -9.26
CA ALA A 48 -3.07 -1.29 -9.23
C ALA A 48 -1.64 -0.70 -9.10
N GLY A 49 -0.63 -1.55 -9.00
CA GLY A 49 0.78 -1.15 -8.86
C GLY A 49 1.08 -0.40 -7.55
N LEU A 50 0.29 -0.60 -6.50
CA LEU A 50 0.50 0.05 -5.19
C LEU A 50 1.44 -0.77 -4.31
N ILE A 51 1.44 -2.07 -4.50
CA ILE A 51 2.30 -3.02 -3.79
C ILE A 51 3.02 -3.91 -4.79
N LYS A 52 4.04 -4.60 -4.32
CA LYS A 52 4.78 -5.63 -5.05
C LYS A 52 4.98 -6.85 -4.17
N SER A 53 5.00 -8.02 -4.78
CA SER A 53 5.37 -9.27 -4.13
C SER A 53 6.82 -9.66 -4.38
N GLU A 54 7.41 -10.35 -3.41
CA GLU A 54 8.71 -11.00 -3.53
C GLU A 54 8.68 -12.37 -2.84
N LYS A 55 9.41 -13.35 -3.41
CA LYS A 55 9.60 -14.66 -2.76
C LYS A 55 10.82 -14.59 -1.86
N VAL A 56 10.61 -14.72 -0.55
CA VAL A 56 11.69 -14.69 0.44
C VAL A 56 11.85 -16.06 1.07
N ARG A 57 13.10 -16.55 1.14
CA ARG A 57 13.47 -17.69 1.98
C ARG A 57 13.92 -17.19 3.34
N LEU A 58 13.10 -17.43 4.36
CA LEU A 58 13.48 -17.25 5.76
C LEU A 58 13.87 -18.63 6.31
N GLY A 59 15.16 -18.96 6.25
CA GLY A 59 15.73 -20.20 6.79
C GLY A 59 15.48 -21.48 5.97
N LYS A 60 15.51 -22.64 6.64
CA LYS A 60 15.31 -23.97 6.06
C LYS A 60 13.81 -24.25 5.86
N GLY A 61 13.19 -23.61 4.86
CA GLY A 61 11.78 -23.81 4.53
C GLY A 61 11.44 -23.42 3.10
N LYS A 62 10.21 -23.73 2.66
CA LYS A 62 9.71 -23.29 1.35
C LYS A 62 9.70 -21.75 1.29
N PRO A 63 10.13 -21.15 0.16
CA PRO A 63 10.01 -19.71 -0.04
C PRO A 63 8.58 -19.23 0.22
N ARG A 64 8.44 -18.12 0.93
CA ARG A 64 7.14 -17.49 1.21
C ARG A 64 7.03 -16.18 0.43
N THR A 65 5.84 -15.92 -0.10
CA THR A 65 5.56 -14.62 -0.71
C THR A 65 5.31 -13.60 0.39
N VAL A 66 6.03 -12.49 0.33
CA VAL A 66 5.78 -11.30 1.14
C VAL A 66 5.49 -10.11 0.23
N TYR A 67 4.72 -9.17 0.73
CA TYR A 67 4.31 -7.97 0.01
C TYR A 67 4.93 -6.75 0.66
N SER A 68 5.18 -5.72 -0.13
CA SER A 68 5.66 -4.40 0.30
C SER A 68 5.09 -3.32 -0.61
N LEU A 69 5.16 -2.03 -0.22
CA LEU A 69 4.81 -0.94 -1.13
C LEU A 69 5.69 -1.00 -2.39
N ALA A 70 5.08 -0.75 -3.55
CA ALA A 70 5.79 -0.78 -4.82
C ALA A 70 6.85 0.33 -4.88
N ASP A 71 6.49 1.53 -4.40
CA ASP A 71 7.32 2.72 -4.38
C ASP A 71 6.83 3.74 -3.33
N ARG A 72 7.48 4.90 -3.26
CA ARG A 72 7.03 6.11 -2.57
C ARG A 72 6.16 6.92 -3.53
N PHE A 73 4.89 7.05 -3.21
CA PHE A 73 3.95 7.85 -4.00
C PHE A 73 2.92 8.53 -3.09
N ALA A 74 2.32 9.59 -3.61
CA ALA A 74 1.16 10.23 -3.02
C ALA A 74 0.00 10.22 -4.02
N PHE A 75 -1.21 10.22 -3.47
CA PHE A 75 -2.39 10.58 -4.22
C PHE A 75 -2.75 12.01 -3.84
N ILE A 76 -2.75 12.90 -4.83
CA ILE A 76 -3.12 14.30 -4.65
C ILE A 76 -4.47 14.50 -5.33
N VAL A 77 -5.38 15.10 -4.58
CA VAL A 77 -6.67 15.55 -5.08
C VAL A 77 -6.71 17.06 -4.88
N LEU A 78 -6.83 17.78 -5.99
CA LEU A 78 -6.92 19.24 -6.03
C LEU A 78 -8.35 19.62 -6.42
N LEU A 79 -9.01 20.35 -5.53
CA LEU A 79 -10.33 20.93 -5.72
C LEU A 79 -10.21 22.43 -5.43
N ALA A 80 -10.39 23.24 -6.47
CA ALA A 80 -10.38 24.70 -6.42
C ALA A 80 -11.28 25.23 -7.54
N ASP A 81 -11.55 26.54 -7.53
CA ASP A 81 -12.27 27.16 -8.63
C ASP A 81 -11.54 26.93 -9.96
N GLY A 82 -12.26 26.45 -10.97
CA GLY A 82 -11.70 26.04 -12.26
C GLY A 82 -10.80 24.78 -12.27
N VAL A 83 -10.60 24.08 -11.14
CA VAL A 83 -9.71 22.90 -11.07
C VAL A 83 -10.32 21.77 -10.24
N ALA A 84 -10.54 20.61 -10.87
CA ALA A 84 -10.89 19.36 -10.21
C ALA A 84 -10.04 18.21 -10.76
N LYS A 85 -8.95 17.87 -10.07
CA LYS A 85 -7.97 16.90 -10.57
C LYS A 85 -7.52 15.93 -9.47
N ALA A 86 -7.36 14.66 -9.84
CA ALA A 86 -6.80 13.63 -8.97
C ALA A 86 -5.68 12.89 -9.69
N GLU A 87 -4.49 12.86 -9.10
CA GLU A 87 -3.33 12.19 -9.68
C GLU A 87 -2.54 11.38 -8.65
N ARG A 88 -1.91 10.32 -9.13
CA ARG A 88 -0.88 9.59 -8.41
C ARG A 88 0.48 10.13 -8.85
N ILE A 89 1.24 10.66 -7.91
CA ILE A 89 2.59 11.15 -8.15
C ILE A 89 3.61 10.27 -7.45
N ARG A 90 4.73 9.98 -8.12
CA ARG A 90 5.90 9.38 -7.47
C ARG A 90 6.63 10.46 -6.68
N LEU A 91 7.11 10.12 -5.50
CA LEU A 91 7.80 11.07 -4.62
C LEU A 91 9.31 10.83 -4.61
N THR A 92 10.07 11.90 -4.77
CA THR A 92 11.48 11.91 -4.38
C THR A 92 11.63 11.91 -2.86
N ALA A 93 12.86 11.68 -2.36
CA ALA A 93 13.14 11.71 -0.94
C ALA A 93 12.82 13.08 -0.31
N ASP A 94 13.12 14.18 -0.99
CA ASP A 94 12.88 15.53 -0.46
C ASP A 94 11.41 15.94 -0.54
N GLN A 95 10.71 15.60 -1.63
CA GLN A 95 9.26 15.78 -1.71
C GLN A 95 8.53 15.01 -0.61
N LEU A 96 8.98 13.79 -0.28
CA LEU A 96 8.41 13.03 0.83
C LEU A 96 8.62 13.73 2.18
N LYS A 97 9.80 14.32 2.43
CA LYS A 97 10.05 15.10 3.66
C LYS A 97 9.13 16.30 3.75
N VAL A 98 8.94 17.05 2.66
CA VAL A 98 8.03 18.21 2.62
C VAL A 98 6.60 17.79 2.90
N LEU A 99 6.13 16.74 2.22
CA LEU A 99 4.76 16.26 2.37
C LEU A 99 4.49 15.73 3.79
N LYS A 100 5.46 15.07 4.42
CA LYS A 100 5.39 14.65 5.82
C LYS A 100 5.17 15.83 6.77
N LYS A 101 5.90 16.93 6.57
CA LYS A 101 5.70 18.17 7.35
C LYS A 101 4.28 18.72 7.18
N TRP A 102 3.76 18.75 5.95
CA TRP A 102 2.40 19.22 5.67
C TRP A 102 1.33 18.35 6.34
N LEU A 103 1.49 17.04 6.28
CA LEU A 103 0.56 16.07 6.86
C LEU A 103 0.76 15.83 8.37
N ARG A 104 1.75 16.48 8.99
CA ARG A 104 2.15 16.27 10.40
C ARG A 104 2.42 14.79 10.71
N ALA A 105 3.14 14.10 9.81
CA ALA A 105 3.40 12.65 9.83
C ALA A 105 4.89 12.28 9.76
#